data_AF-A0A7X9JKU4-F1
#
_entry.id   AF-A0A7X9JKU4-F1
#
_cell.length_a   1.000
_cell.length_b   1.000
_cell.length_c   1.000
_cell.angle_alpha   90.00
_cell.angle_beta   90.00
_cell.angle_gamma   90.00
#
_symmetry.space_group_name_H-M   'P 1'
#
loop_
_entity.id
_entity.type
_entity.pdbx_description
1 polymer ?
#
loop_
_entity_poly.entity_id
_entity_poly.type
_entity_poly.pdbx_seq_one_letter_code
_entity_poly.pdbx_strand_id
1 'polypeptide(L)'
;MKVLVLNCGSSSIKYQLLDMSGEADVLAKGLLERIGLKDSELGHQSKGKDKVKWVRDIPTHTEGIDWILKTLVDKEYGVLSDINEIAAVGHRVAHGGENFTQSALITEKTKKDIEACIELAPLHNPANLKGILAMEKLLPGVPMV
;
A
#
# COMPACT_ATOMS: atom_id res chain seq x y z
N MET A 1 0.10 13.13 11.88
CA MET A 1 -0.94 12.43 11.10
C MET A 1 -0.28 11.22 10.46
N LYS A 2 -0.77 10.00 10.65
CA LYS A 2 -0.09 8.82 10.08
C LYS A 2 -0.63 8.49 8.69
N VAL A 3 0.26 8.42 7.71
CA VAL A 3 -0.06 8.17 6.30
C VAL A 3 0.62 6.88 5.85
N LEU A 4 -0.17 5.91 5.39
CA LEU A 4 0.36 4.69 4.77
C LEU A 4 0.55 4.95 3.27
N VAL A 5 1.74 4.71 2.74
CA VAL A 5 2.03 4.87 1.31
C VAL A 5 2.31 3.52 0.69
N LEU A 6 1.66 3.23 -0.44
CA LEU A 6 1.75 1.97 -1.17
C LEU A 6 2.24 2.17 -2.61
N ASN A 7 3.10 1.27 -3.04
CA ASN A 7 3.46 1.07 -4.44
C ASN A 7 3.26 -0.42 -4.78
N CYS A 8 2.14 -0.71 -5.44
CA CYS A 8 1.77 -2.07 -5.83
C CYS A 8 2.29 -2.37 -7.23
N GLY A 9 3.26 -3.27 -7.35
CA GLY A 9 3.70 -3.86 -8.61
C GLY A 9 2.92 -5.13 -8.95
N SER A 10 3.23 -5.75 -10.09
CA SER A 10 2.53 -6.95 -10.58
C SER A 10 2.59 -8.14 -9.61
N SER A 11 3.68 -8.29 -8.86
CA SER A 11 3.91 -9.36 -7.88
C SER A 11 4.53 -8.86 -6.56
N SER A 12 4.47 -7.56 -6.30
CA SER A 12 5.07 -6.96 -5.10
C SER A 12 4.27 -5.78 -4.56
N ILE A 13 4.45 -5.50 -3.27
CA ILE A 13 3.92 -4.31 -2.59
C ILE A 13 5.05 -3.72 -1.76
N LYS A 14 5.51 -2.53 -2.15
CA LYS A 14 6.40 -1.71 -1.31
C LYS A 14 5.55 -0.73 -0.51
N TYR A 15 5.88 -0.55 0.76
CA TYR A 15 5.13 0.37 1.62
C TYR A 15 6.01 1.12 2.62
N GLN A 16 5.48 2.26 3.06
CA GLN A 16 5.99 3.01 4.21
C GLN A 16 4.81 3.55 5.02
N LEU A 17 4.94 3.56 6.34
CA LEU A 17 4.07 4.32 7.23
C LEU A 17 4.85 5.55 7.71
N LEU A 18 4.30 6.73 7.44
CA LEU A 18 4.90 8.02 7.78
C LEU A 18 4.11 8.69 8.90
N ASP A 19 4.76 9.35 9.85
CA ASP A 19 4.13 10.42 10.63
C ASP A 19 4.41 11.78 9.98
N MET A 20 3.33 12.48 9.66
CA MET A 20 3.29 13.80 9.03
C MET A 20 2.81 14.88 10.03
N SER A 21 2.94 14.65 11.34
CA SER A 21 2.62 15.65 12.37
C SER A 21 3.62 16.83 12.40
N GLY A 22 4.80 16.66 11.80
CA GLY A 22 5.83 17.67 11.60
C GLY A 22 6.64 17.38 10.33
N GLU A 23 7.97 17.35 10.45
CA GLU A 23 8.81 16.80 9.38
C GLU A 23 8.46 15.33 9.15
N ALA A 24 8.45 14.90 7.89
CA ALA A 24 8.06 13.55 7.51
C ALA A 24 8.99 12.51 8.14
N ASP A 25 8.44 11.66 9.00
CA ASP A 25 9.19 10.64 9.74
C ASP A 25 8.72 9.23 9.37
N VAL A 26 9.65 8.35 8.99
CA VAL A 26 9.33 6.97 8.61
C VAL A 26 9.21 6.11 9.86
N LEU A 27 7.97 5.76 10.23
CA LEU A 27 7.68 4.87 11.34
C LEU A 27 7.94 3.40 10.99
N ALA A 28 7.58 2.98 9.78
CA ALA A 28 7.85 1.63 9.31
C ALA A 28 8.00 1.61 7.79
N LYS A 29 8.72 0.61 7.28
CA LYS A 29 8.85 0.34 5.84
C LYS A 29 8.93 -1.15 5.58
N GLY A 30 8.49 -1.56 4.40
CA GLY A 30 8.63 -2.94 4.00
C GLY A 30 8.39 -3.19 2.53
N LEU A 31 8.60 -4.44 2.17
CA LEU A 31 8.47 -4.96 0.83
C LEU A 31 7.95 -6.40 0.93
N LEU A 32 6.77 -6.62 0.36
CA LEU A 32 6.24 -7.95 0.08
C LEU A 32 6.53 -8.28 -1.38
N GLU A 33 7.13 -9.43 -1.63
CA GLU A 33 7.49 -9.91 -2.99
C GLU A 33 6.92 -11.30 -3.26
N ARG A 34 6.90 -11.65 -4.56
CA ARG A 34 6.44 -12.96 -5.06
C ARG A 34 4.98 -13.25 -4.72
N ILE A 35 4.12 -12.22 -4.76
CA ILE A 35 2.66 -12.37 -4.67
C ILE A 35 2.15 -13.17 -5.87
N GLY A 36 1.26 -14.12 -5.63
CA GLY A 36 0.74 -15.05 -6.63
C GLY A 36 1.71 -16.20 -6.97
N LEU A 37 2.85 -16.26 -6.30
CA LEU A 37 3.86 -17.32 -6.45
C LEU A 37 4.07 -18.03 -5.12
N LYS A 38 4.84 -19.13 -5.16
CA LYS A 38 5.31 -19.81 -3.95
C LYS A 38 6.33 -18.98 -3.19
N ASP A 39 6.27 -19.10 -1.87
CA ASP A 39 7.22 -18.51 -0.94
C ASP A 39 7.28 -16.98 -1.08
N SER A 40 6.13 -16.31 -0.90
CA SER A 40 6.09 -14.86 -0.81
C SER A 40 6.87 -14.39 0.42
N GLU A 41 7.74 -13.39 0.25
CA GLU A 41 8.61 -12.88 1.31
C GLU A 41 8.15 -11.48 1.72
N LEU A 42 7.83 -11.30 3.01
CA LEU A 42 7.63 -9.98 3.60
C LEU A 42 8.88 -9.60 4.39
N GLY A 43 9.62 -8.61 3.89
CA GLY A 43 10.62 -7.89 4.66
C GLY A 43 10.00 -6.66 5.32
N HIS A 44 10.12 -6.53 6.64
CA HIS A 44 9.56 -5.43 7.41
C HIS A 44 10.61 -4.82 8.34
N GLN A 45 10.58 -3.50 8.49
CA GLN A 45 11.41 -2.77 9.43
C GLN A 45 10.62 -1.63 10.06
N SER A 46 10.47 -1.69 11.37
CA SER A 46 9.95 -0.60 12.19
C SER A 46 11.07 0.29 12.69
N LYS A 47 10.76 1.57 12.94
CA LYS A 47 11.72 2.56 13.42
C LYS A 47 12.35 2.09 14.74
N GLY A 48 13.67 2.12 14.79
CA GLY A 48 14.45 1.67 15.95
C GLY A 48 14.49 0.15 16.15
N LYS A 49 13.95 -0.67 15.23
CA LYS A 49 14.00 -2.13 15.28
C LYS A 49 14.79 -2.70 14.10
N ASP A 50 15.34 -3.89 14.30
CA ASP A 50 16.00 -4.64 13.23
C ASP A 50 15.01 -5.09 12.15
N LYS A 51 15.53 -5.31 10.95
CA LYS A 51 14.72 -5.82 9.84
C LYS A 51 14.41 -7.29 10.09
N VAL A 52 13.13 -7.62 9.95
CA VAL A 52 12.60 -8.98 10.06
C VAL A 52 12.07 -9.46 8.71
N LYS A 53 12.02 -10.78 8.55
CA LYS A 53 11.58 -11.45 7.32
C LYS A 53 10.71 -12.64 7.65
N TRP A 54 9.64 -12.79 6.88
CA TRP A 54 8.78 -13.96 6.95
C TRP A 54 8.48 -14.46 5.54
N VAL A 55 8.27 -15.76 5.43
CA VAL A 55 7.94 -16.44 4.17
C VAL A 55 6.62 -17.17 4.33
N ARG A 56 5.68 -16.94 3.42
CA ARG A 56 4.43 -17.72 3.30
C ARG A 56 3.82 -17.54 1.91
N ASP A 57 2.94 -18.44 1.50
CA ASP A 57 2.21 -18.28 0.23
C ASP A 57 1.18 -17.15 0.33
N ILE A 58 1.27 -16.15 -0.56
CA ILE A 58 0.29 -15.06 -0.69
C ILE A 58 -0.29 -15.06 -2.11
N PRO A 59 -1.51 -15.57 -2.31
CA PRO A 59 -2.15 -15.64 -3.63
C PRO A 59 -2.50 -14.28 -4.24
N THR A 60 -2.88 -13.28 -3.43
CA THR A 60 -3.46 -12.02 -3.94
C THR A 60 -2.89 -10.78 -3.26
N HIS A 61 -2.95 -9.63 -3.94
CA HIS A 61 -2.60 -8.33 -3.35
C HIS A 61 -3.43 -8.00 -2.11
N THR A 62 -4.71 -8.38 -2.08
CA THR A 62 -5.58 -8.15 -0.91
C THR A 62 -5.05 -8.88 0.32
N GLU A 63 -4.69 -10.15 0.19
CA GLU A 63 -4.10 -10.93 1.29
C GLU A 63 -2.71 -10.41 1.67
N GLY A 64 -1.95 -9.90 0.71
CA GLY A 64 -0.67 -9.25 0.95
C GLY A 64 -0.81 -7.95 1.75
N ILE A 65 -1.78 -7.10 1.39
CA ILE A 65 -2.06 -5.85 2.12
C ILE A 65 -2.60 -6.15 3.50
N ASP A 66 -3.52 -7.10 3.65
CA ASP A 66 -4.02 -7.55 4.95
C ASP A 66 -2.87 -8.02 5.87
N TRP A 67 -1.89 -8.74 5.31
CA TRP A 67 -0.69 -9.10 6.07
C TRP A 67 0.09 -7.88 6.55
N ILE A 68 0.34 -6.92 5.65
CA ILE A 68 1.08 -5.70 5.97
C ILE A 68 0.36 -4.92 7.08
N LEU A 69 -0.96 -4.75 6.98
CA LEU A 69 -1.76 -4.06 8.00
C LEU A 69 -1.67 -4.76 9.36
N LYS A 70 -1.78 -6.09 9.39
CA LYS A 70 -1.60 -6.90 10.61
C LYS A 70 -0.20 -6.75 11.21
N THR A 71 0.84 -6.69 10.37
CA THR A 71 2.21 -6.46 10.83
C THR A 71 2.38 -5.05 11.42
N LEU A 72 1.73 -4.02 10.86
CA LEU A 72 1.82 -2.66 11.37
C LEU A 72 1.21 -2.49 12.77
N VAL A 73 0.21 -3.30 13.15
CA VAL A 73 -0.43 -3.33 14.48
C VAL A 73 0.11 -4.44 15.40
N ASP A 74 1.10 -5.20 14.94
CA ASP A 74 1.68 -6.27 15.73
C ASP A 74 2.39 -5.73 16.97
N LYS A 75 2.26 -6.42 18.11
CA LYS A 75 2.83 -5.94 19.38
C LYS A 75 4.36 -5.93 19.40
N GLU A 76 4.98 -6.87 18.71
CA GLU A 76 6.43 -7.03 18.69
C GLU A 76 7.05 -6.28 17.52
N TYR A 77 6.45 -6.36 16.34
CA TYR A 77 7.02 -5.83 15.10
C TYR A 77 6.40 -4.53 14.65
N GLY A 78 5.16 -4.23 15.04
CA GLY A 78 4.41 -3.07 14.62
C GLY A 78 4.85 -1.74 15.25
N VAL A 79 4.14 -0.69 14.82
CA VAL A 79 4.29 0.71 15.22
C VAL A 79 2.95 1.41 15.47
N LEU A 80 1.85 0.70 15.27
CA LEU A 80 0.50 1.12 15.56
C LEU A 80 -0.04 0.30 16.72
N SER A 81 -0.79 0.94 17.61
CA SER A 81 -1.59 0.26 18.62
C SER A 81 -2.95 -0.18 18.07
N ASP A 82 -3.49 0.58 17.12
CA ASP A 82 -4.74 0.30 16.43
C ASP A 82 -4.66 0.70 14.96
N ILE A 83 -5.38 -0.02 14.09
CA ILE A 83 -5.34 0.23 12.65
C ILE A 83 -5.99 1.57 12.26
N ASN A 84 -6.93 2.06 13.08
CA ASN A 84 -7.62 3.34 12.87
C ASN A 84 -6.71 4.55 13.09
N GLU A 85 -5.47 4.34 13.54
CA GLU A 85 -4.46 5.41 13.59
C GLU A 85 -3.98 5.83 12.19
N ILE A 86 -4.22 5.02 11.16
CA ILE A 86 -3.95 5.38 9.75
C ILE A 86 -4.99 6.41 9.31
N ALA A 87 -4.55 7.65 9.13
CA ALA A 87 -5.43 8.76 8.79
C ALA A 87 -5.67 8.92 7.28
N ALA A 88 -4.75 8.43 6.44
CA ALA A 88 -4.87 8.44 4.99
C ALA A 88 -3.98 7.36 4.35
N VAL A 89 -4.30 6.98 3.11
CA VAL A 89 -3.46 6.10 2.29
C VAL A 89 -3.07 6.76 0.98
N GLY A 90 -1.77 6.84 0.68
CA GLY A 90 -1.26 7.30 -0.60
C GLY A 90 -0.92 6.13 -1.52
N HIS A 91 -1.31 6.19 -2.78
CA HIS A 91 -1.04 5.17 -3.79
C HIS A 91 -0.22 5.75 -4.94
N ARG A 92 0.87 5.06 -5.31
CA ARG A 92 1.52 5.33 -6.60
C ARG A 92 0.69 4.72 -7.73
N VAL A 93 0.29 5.56 -8.68
CA VAL A 93 -0.27 5.14 -9.97
C VAL A 93 0.73 5.52 -11.07
N ALA A 94 1.03 4.60 -11.99
CA ALA A 94 2.10 4.80 -12.96
C ALA A 94 1.75 5.82 -14.06
N HIS A 95 0.51 5.81 -14.57
CA HIS A 95 0.09 6.73 -15.63
C HIS A 95 -1.33 7.25 -15.37
N GLY A 96 -1.49 8.58 -15.36
CA GLY A 96 -2.78 9.25 -15.21
C GLY A 96 -3.40 9.79 -16.51
N GLY A 97 -2.69 9.68 -17.63
CA GLY A 97 -3.11 10.31 -18.87
C GLY A 97 -3.18 11.83 -18.70
N GLU A 98 -4.08 12.48 -19.44
CA GLU A 98 -4.27 13.94 -19.35
C GLU A 98 -5.25 14.35 -18.24
N ASN A 99 -5.97 13.38 -17.65
CA ASN A 99 -6.97 13.62 -16.62
C ASN A 99 -6.36 14.00 -15.25
N PHE A 100 -5.09 13.65 -15.02
CA PHE A 100 -4.40 13.89 -13.74
C PHE A 100 -3.15 14.74 -13.94
N THR A 101 -3.26 16.03 -13.68
CA THR A 101 -2.13 16.97 -13.67
C THR A 101 -1.52 17.15 -12.27
N GLN A 102 -2.19 16.62 -11.24
CA GLN A 102 -1.80 16.65 -9.83
C GLN A 102 -2.40 15.44 -9.12
N SER A 103 -1.95 15.16 -7.89
CA SER A 103 -2.56 14.15 -7.03
C SER A 103 -4.06 14.43 -6.82
N ALA A 104 -4.86 13.38 -6.74
CA ALA A 104 -6.32 13.50 -6.62
C ALA A 104 -6.84 12.52 -5.57
N LEU A 105 -7.90 12.90 -4.86
CA LEU A 105 -8.61 11.95 -4.00
C LEU A 105 -9.17 10.79 -4.82
N ILE A 106 -9.06 9.58 -4.29
CA ILE A 106 -9.60 8.38 -4.90
C ILE A 106 -11.12 8.35 -4.68
N THR A 107 -11.84 8.41 -5.79
CA THR A 107 -13.30 8.29 -5.88
C THR A 107 -13.65 7.22 -6.93
N GLU A 108 -14.92 6.88 -7.08
CA GLU A 108 -15.38 6.03 -8.19
C GLU A 108 -14.97 6.58 -9.56
N LYS A 109 -15.01 7.91 -9.74
CA LYS A 109 -14.55 8.55 -10.98
C LYS A 109 -13.04 8.37 -11.16
N THR A 110 -12.26 8.63 -10.12
CA THR A 110 -10.80 8.47 -10.14
C THR A 110 -10.40 7.03 -10.52
N LYS A 111 -11.07 6.02 -9.97
CA LYS A 111 -10.82 4.61 -10.28
C LYS A 111 -11.09 4.29 -11.75
N LYS A 112 -12.19 4.79 -12.32
CA LYS A 112 -12.52 4.64 -13.75
C LYS A 112 -11.52 5.35 -14.67
N ASP A 113 -11.08 6.55 -14.29
CA ASP A 113 -10.09 7.30 -15.07
C ASP A 113 -8.72 6.58 -15.07
N ILE A 114 -8.32 5.98 -13.93
CA ILE A 114 -7.12 5.12 -13.84
C ILE A 114 -7.26 3.87 -14.69
N GLU A 115 -8.43 3.23 -14.67
CA GLU A 115 -8.74 2.04 -15.48
C GLU A 115 -8.66 2.35 -16.99
N ALA A 116 -9.19 3.48 -17.43
CA ALA A 116 -9.07 3.94 -18.82
C ALA A 116 -7.61 4.17 -19.25
N CYS A 117 -6.71 4.47 -18.30
CA CYS A 117 -5.28 4.64 -18.56
C CYS A 117 -4.49 3.31 -18.58
N ILE A 118 -5.13 2.15 -18.41
CA ILE A 118 -4.45 0.85 -18.44
C ILE A 118 -3.72 0.63 -19.77
N GLU A 119 -4.30 1.02 -20.89
CA GLU A 119 -3.66 0.87 -22.21
C GLU A 119 -2.32 1.63 -22.30
N LEU A 120 -2.18 2.74 -21.56
CA LEU A 120 -0.95 3.54 -21.52
C LEU A 120 0.13 2.92 -20.62
N ALA A 121 -0.27 2.13 -19.62
CA ALA A 121 0.65 1.47 -18.68
C ALA A 121 0.17 0.06 -18.28
N PRO A 122 0.09 -0.88 -19.24
CA PRO A 122 -0.61 -2.16 -19.07
C PRO A 122 0.03 -3.08 -18.04
N LEU A 123 1.33 -2.93 -17.78
CA LEU A 123 2.07 -3.72 -16.79
C LEU A 123 2.01 -3.13 -15.37
N HIS A 124 1.52 -1.89 -15.21
CA HIS A 124 1.61 -1.15 -13.94
C HIS A 124 0.23 -0.76 -13.40
N ASN A 125 -0.56 -0.03 -14.19
CA ASN A 125 -1.85 0.51 -13.73
C ASN A 125 -2.82 -0.57 -13.20
N PRO A 126 -2.92 -1.79 -13.80
CA PRO A 126 -3.75 -2.84 -13.23
C PRO A 126 -3.36 -3.23 -11.81
N ALA A 127 -2.06 -3.28 -11.51
CA ALA A 127 -1.56 -3.61 -10.17
C ALA A 127 -1.79 -2.45 -9.20
N ASN A 128 -1.62 -1.20 -9.65
CA ASN A 128 -1.91 -0.03 -8.84
C ASN A 128 -3.39 0.02 -8.44
N LEU A 129 -4.29 -0.19 -9.41
CA LEU A 129 -5.74 -0.23 -9.18
C LEU A 129 -6.16 -1.38 -8.26
N LYS A 130 -5.55 -2.57 -8.40
CA LYS A 130 -5.77 -3.68 -7.45
C LYS A 130 -5.42 -3.30 -6.02
N GLY A 131 -4.30 -2.58 -5.81
CA GLY A 131 -3.91 -2.08 -4.50
C GLY A 131 -4.92 -1.10 -3.90
N ILE A 132 -5.44 -0.19 -4.72
CA ILE A 132 -6.49 0.76 -4.33
C ILE A 132 -7.76 0.03 -3.90
N LEU A 133 -8.26 -0.89 -4.74
CA LEU A 133 -9.48 -1.66 -4.47
C LEU A 133 -9.34 -2.58 -3.26
N ALA A 134 -8.16 -3.12 -3.00
CA ALA A 134 -7.88 -3.91 -1.82
C ALA A 134 -7.91 -3.04 -0.55
N MET A 135 -7.31 -1.85 -0.59
CA MET A 135 -7.30 -0.95 0.55
C MET A 135 -8.70 -0.42 0.88
N GLU A 136 -9.50 -0.09 -0.13
CA GLU A 136 -10.91 0.31 0.05
C GLU A 136 -11.73 -0.72 0.83
N LYS A 137 -11.45 -2.01 0.62
CA LYS A 137 -12.11 -3.12 1.33
C LYS A 137 -11.58 -3.30 2.75
N LEU A 138 -10.28 -3.12 2.96
CA LEU A 138 -9.61 -3.41 4.23
C LEU A 138 -9.67 -2.25 5.22
N LEU A 139 -9.68 -1.00 4.74
CA LEU A 139 -9.78 0.23 5.54
C LEU A 139 -10.93 1.11 5.02
N PRO A 140 -12.20 0.67 5.16
CA PRO A 140 -13.34 1.43 4.66
C PRO A 140 -13.43 2.79 5.36
N GLY A 141 -13.65 3.85 4.56
CA GLY A 141 -13.83 5.21 5.06
C GLY A 141 -12.52 6.00 5.30
N VAL A 142 -11.36 5.36 5.20
CA VAL A 142 -10.08 6.08 5.23
C VAL A 142 -9.85 6.78 3.88
N PRO A 143 -9.56 8.09 3.85
CA PRO A 143 -9.33 8.79 2.59
C PRO A 143 -8.07 8.27 1.90
N MET A 144 -8.14 8.11 0.59
CA MET A 144 -7.02 7.66 -0.24
C MET A 144 -6.72 8.68 -1.34
N VAL A 145 -5.42 8.78 -1.70
CA VAL A 145 -4.87 9.71 -2.70
C VAL A 145 -3.97 8.97 -3.66
#